data_AF-A0A524NQL5-F1
#
_entry.id   AF-A0A524NQL5-F1
#
_cell.length_a   1.000
_cell.length_b   1.000
_cell.length_c   1.000
_cell.angle_alpha   90.00
_cell.angle_beta   90.00
_cell.angle_gamma   90.00
#
_symmetry.space_group_name_H-M   'P 1'
#
loop_
_entity.id
_entity.type
_entity.pdbx_description
1 polymer ?
#
loop_
_entity_poly.entity_id
_entity_poly.type
_entity_poly.pdbx_seq_one_letter_code
_entity_poly.pdbx_strand_id
1 'polypeptide(L)'
;HESEGGGGGGGSIVPIAFPLIAGAGSITTLLSLRAEYQSINILVALSLNMIIVYLVLRLTTFFERILGPNGLHILRKFFGIVLLAIAIRLFLSNTGIEISKGL
;
A
#
# COMPACT_ATOMS: atom_id res chain seq x y z
N HIS A 1 -36.91 -24.13 13.75
CA HIS A 1 -35.76 -24.87 13.20
C HIS A 1 -35.72 -24.54 11.72
N GLU A 2 -34.55 -24.10 11.24
CA GLU A 2 -34.23 -23.73 9.84
C GLU A 2 -34.89 -22.45 9.28
N SER A 3 -34.19 -21.49 8.67
CA SER A 3 -32.78 -21.34 8.31
C SER A 3 -32.45 -19.85 8.18
N GLU A 4 -31.30 -19.43 8.71
CA GLU A 4 -30.77 -18.07 8.53
C GLU A 4 -30.31 -17.86 7.08
N GLY A 5 -31.03 -17.01 6.35
CA GLY A 5 -30.69 -16.56 5.00
C GLY A 5 -29.72 -15.38 5.05
N GLY A 6 -28.55 -15.58 4.47
CA GLY A 6 -27.49 -14.58 4.40
C GLY A 6 -27.83 -13.35 3.55
N GLY A 7 -27.27 -12.22 3.97
CA GLY A 7 -27.10 -11.00 3.18
C GLY A 7 -25.68 -10.50 3.40
N GLY A 8 -24.81 -10.74 2.43
CA GLY A 8 -23.38 -10.50 2.50
C GLY A 8 -23.03 -9.08 2.93
N GLY A 9 -22.28 -8.98 4.03
CA GLY A 9 -21.58 -7.76 4.38
C GLY A 9 -20.71 -7.37 3.21
N GLY A 10 -21.02 -6.21 2.60
CA GLY A 10 -20.20 -5.57 1.60
C GLY A 10 -18.83 -5.26 2.18
N GLY A 11 -17.95 -6.26 2.16
CA GLY A 11 -16.54 -6.11 2.41
C GLY A 11 -16.00 -5.26 1.28
N SER A 12 -16.04 -3.94 1.47
CA SER A 12 -15.19 -3.03 0.72
C SER A 12 -13.76 -3.36 1.14
N ILE A 13 -13.22 -4.42 0.53
CA ILE A 13 -11.79 -4.56 0.31
C ILE A 13 -11.50 -3.42 -0.64
N VAL A 14 -11.25 -2.25 -0.06
CA VAL A 14 -10.97 -1.02 -0.81
C VAL A 14 -9.94 -1.37 -1.87
N PRO A 15 -10.15 -1.00 -3.15
CA PRO A 15 -9.17 -1.21 -4.19
C PRO A 15 -7.99 -0.27 -3.89
N ILE A 16 -7.12 -0.62 -2.94
CA ILE A 16 -5.86 0.09 -2.63
C ILE A 16 -4.69 -0.71 -3.22
N ALA A 17 -4.80 -2.04 -3.28
CA ALA A 17 -3.81 -2.87 -3.96
C ALA A 17 -3.74 -2.57 -5.47
N PHE A 18 -4.87 -2.28 -6.11
CA PHE A 18 -4.92 -2.00 -7.55
C PHE A 18 -4.31 -0.62 -7.92
N PRO A 19 -4.64 0.49 -7.22
CA PRO A 19 -3.97 1.78 -7.41
C PRO A 19 -2.48 1.78 -7.04
N LEU A 20 -2.05 0.97 -6.08
CA LEU A 20 -0.63 0.90 -5.70
C LEU A 20 0.25 0.18 -6.74
N ILE A 21 -0.31 -0.76 -7.51
CA ILE A 21 0.45 -1.55 -8.50
C ILE A 21 0.33 -0.97 -9.91
N ALA A 22 -0.84 -0.45 -10.30
CA ALA A 22 -1.12 0.03 -11.66
C ALA A 22 -1.89 1.37 -11.70
N GLY A 23 -1.67 2.23 -10.72
CA GLY A 23 -2.39 3.50 -10.59
C GLY A 23 -1.60 4.74 -11.01
N ALA A 24 -2.21 5.90 -10.77
CA ALA A 24 -1.66 7.22 -11.06
C ALA A 24 -0.28 7.46 -10.43
N GLY A 25 0.01 6.86 -9.27
CA GLY A 25 1.32 6.98 -8.60
C GLY A 25 2.48 6.41 -9.43
N SER A 26 2.26 5.30 -10.13
CA SER A 26 3.27 4.72 -11.04
C SER A 26 3.47 5.60 -12.27
N ILE A 27 2.40 6.21 -12.80
CA ILE A 27 2.47 7.15 -13.93
C ILE A 27 3.25 8.41 -13.54
N THR A 28 2.93 9.01 -12.39
CA THR A 28 3.67 10.18 -11.87
C THR A 28 5.14 9.86 -11.67
N THR A 29 5.45 8.69 -11.10
CA THR A 29 6.85 8.24 -10.92
C THR A 29 7.57 8.12 -12.26
N LEU A 30 6.96 7.48 -13.25
CA LEU A 30 7.53 7.34 -14.59
C LEU A 30 7.76 8.71 -15.26
N LEU A 31 6.81 9.63 -15.12
CA LEU A 31 6.90 10.98 -15.68
C LEU A 31 8.05 11.77 -15.04
N SER A 32 8.18 11.70 -13.72
CA SER A 32 9.29 12.32 -12.98
C SER A 32 10.64 11.73 -13.41
N LEU A 33 10.74 10.39 -13.53
CA LEU A 33 11.99 9.74 -13.98
C LEU A 33 12.35 10.11 -15.42
N ARG A 34 11.35 10.23 -16.31
CA ARG A 34 11.53 10.67 -17.69
C ARG A 34 12.10 12.08 -17.82
N ALA A 35 11.86 12.95 -16.85
CA ALA A 35 12.39 14.32 -16.84
C ALA A 35 13.89 14.38 -16.48
N GLU A 36 14.40 13.36 -15.78
CA GLU A 36 15.76 13.36 -15.22
C GLU A 36 16.70 12.34 -15.90
N TYR A 37 16.16 11.24 -16.43
CA TYR A 37 16.95 10.12 -16.95
C TYR A 37 16.69 9.81 -18.43
N GLN A 38 17.69 9.19 -19.07
CA GLN A 38 17.57 8.69 -20.45
C GLN A 38 16.59 7.51 -20.52
N SER A 39 15.83 7.44 -21.62
CA SER A 39 14.77 6.44 -21.85
C SER A 39 15.22 5.00 -21.59
N ILE A 40 16.44 4.66 -22.01
CA ILE A 40 16.99 3.30 -21.90
C ILE A 40 17.19 2.88 -20.44
N ASN A 41 17.72 3.77 -19.59
CA ASN A 41 17.96 3.49 -18.18
C ASN A 41 16.64 3.28 -17.44
N ILE A 42 15.63 4.09 -17.78
CA ILE A 42 14.28 3.96 -17.22
C ILE A 42 13.68 2.61 -17.61
N LEU A 43 13.83 2.19 -18.87
CA LEU A 43 13.25 0.95 -19.36
C LEU A 43 13.87 -0.26 -18.66
N VAL A 44 15.20 -0.29 -18.49
CA VAL A 44 15.89 -1.34 -17.74
C VAL A 44 15.47 -1.35 -16.26
N ALA A 45 15.45 -0.18 -15.61
CA ALA A 45 15.05 -0.06 -14.21
C ALA A 45 13.60 -0.50 -13.99
N LEU A 46 12.69 -0.10 -14.88
CA LEU A 46 11.29 -0.48 -14.84
C LEU A 46 11.11 -1.99 -15.04
N SER A 47 11.79 -2.59 -16.03
CA SER A 47 11.74 -4.03 -16.25
C SER A 47 12.24 -4.80 -15.03
N LEU A 48 13.33 -4.36 -14.40
CA LEU A 48 13.86 -4.98 -13.19
C LEU A 48 12.89 -4.81 -12.00
N ASN A 49 12.29 -3.62 -11.85
CA ASN A 49 11.26 -3.38 -10.84
C ASN A 49 10.05 -4.31 -11.03
N MET A 50 9.59 -4.51 -12.28
CA MET A 50 8.48 -5.43 -12.58
C MET A 50 8.79 -6.87 -12.16
N ILE A 51 10.03 -7.34 -12.35
CA ILE A 51 10.47 -8.67 -11.89
C ILE A 51 10.38 -8.76 -10.36
N ILE A 52 10.85 -7.73 -9.65
CA ILE A 52 10.79 -7.68 -8.18
C ILE A 52 9.35 -7.66 -7.69
N VAL A 53 8.50 -6.80 -8.26
CA VAL A 53 7.08 -6.71 -7.90
C VAL A 53 6.38 -8.05 -8.12
N TYR A 54 6.62 -8.69 -9.26
CA TYR A 54 6.09 -10.03 -9.54
C TYR A 54 6.50 -11.05 -8.48
N LEU A 55 7.78 -11.05 -8.08
CA LEU A 55 8.27 -11.94 -7.02
C LEU A 55 7.57 -11.66 -5.68
N VAL A 56 7.44 -10.40 -5.29
CA VAL A 56 6.76 -9.99 -4.05
C VAL A 56 5.29 -10.44 -4.06
N LEU A 57 4.57 -10.25 -5.17
CA LEU A 57 3.19 -10.70 -5.30
C LEU A 57 3.07 -12.22 -5.16
N ARG A 58 3.99 -12.97 -5.78
CA ARG A 58 4.03 -14.43 -5.64
C ARG A 58 4.30 -14.85 -4.20
N LEU A 59 5.19 -14.15 -3.50
CA LEU A 59 5.47 -14.41 -2.09
C LEU A 59 4.28 -14.04 -1.19
N THR A 60 3.49 -13.04 -1.57
CA THR A 60 2.32 -12.60 -0.78
C THR A 60 1.33 -13.74 -0.57
N THR A 61 1.09 -14.58 -1.57
CA THR A 61 0.24 -15.78 -1.42
C THR A 61 0.80 -16.79 -0.41
N PHE A 62 2.12 -16.92 -0.32
CA PHE A 62 2.77 -17.75 0.69
C PHE A 62 2.62 -17.15 2.09
N PHE A 63 2.86 -15.84 2.23
CA PHE A 63 2.68 -15.12 3.49
C PHE A 63 1.22 -15.18 3.97
N GLU A 64 0.25 -15.03 3.08
CA GLU A 64 -1.18 -15.15 3.40
C GLU A 64 -1.50 -16.51 4.06
N ARG A 65 -0.90 -17.59 3.55
CA ARG A 65 -1.12 -18.93 4.09
C ARG A 65 -0.44 -19.16 5.44
N ILE A 66 0.70 -18.52 5.70
CA ILE A 66 1.37 -18.57 7.02
C ILE A 66 0.62 -17.74 8.06
N LEU A 67 0.20 -16.53 7.71
CA LEU A 67 -0.46 -15.61 8.64
C LEU A 67 -1.91 -16.04 8.94
N GLY A 68 -2.55 -16.68 7.97
CA GLY A 68 -3.97 -17.04 8.05
C GLY A 68 -4.89 -15.81 8.12
N PRO A 69 -6.21 -16.03 8.20
CA PRO A 69 -7.20 -14.95 8.16
C PRO A 69 -7.08 -13.98 9.35
N ASN A 70 -6.77 -14.50 10.55
CA ASN A 70 -6.62 -13.70 11.75
C ASN A 70 -5.34 -12.84 11.71
N GLY A 71 -4.21 -13.41 11.26
CA GLY A 71 -2.96 -12.67 11.11
C GLY A 71 -3.07 -11.56 10.07
N LEU A 72 -3.75 -11.84 8.95
CA LEU A 72 -3.99 -10.83 7.92
C LEU A 72 -4.90 -9.68 8.42
N HIS A 73 -5.90 -9.97 9.25
CA HIS A 73 -6.74 -8.96 9.88
C HIS A 73 -5.91 -8.03 10.78
N ILE A 74 -5.09 -8.61 11.65
CA ILE A 74 -4.20 -7.86 12.56
C ILE A 74 -3.24 -6.99 11.75
N LEU A 75 -2.62 -7.57 10.71
CA LEU A 75 -1.69 -6.85 9.84
C LEU A 75 -2.36 -5.66 9.15
N ARG A 76 -3.57 -5.84 8.63
CA ARG A 76 -4.36 -4.75 8.01
C ARG A 76 -4.61 -3.62 9.01
N LYS A 77 -4.99 -3.94 10.25
CA LYS A 77 -5.22 -2.95 11.30
C LYS A 77 -3.92 -2.24 11.70
N PHE A 78 -2.82 -2.98 11.79
CA PHE A 78 -1.50 -2.44 12.10
C PHE A 78 -1.03 -1.43 11.04
N PHE A 79 -1.09 -1.79 9.75
CA PHE A 79 -0.76 -0.86 8.68
C PHE A 79 -1.61 0.41 8.76
N GLY A 80 -2.93 0.31 8.99
CA GLY A 80 -3.78 1.48 9.16
C GLY A 80 -3.32 2.42 10.27
N ILE A 81 -2.96 1.88 11.43
CA ILE A 81 -2.45 2.66 12.58
C ILE A 81 -1.08 3.28 12.26
N VAL A 82 -0.18 2.55 11.62
CA VAL A 82 1.14 3.05 11.19
C VAL A 82 0.99 4.18 10.17
N LEU A 83 0.13 4.00 9.16
CA LEU A 83 -0.14 5.02 8.16
C LEU A 83 -0.73 6.28 8.80
N LEU A 84 -1.66 6.14 9.75
CA LEU A 84 -2.21 7.26 10.50
C LEU A 84 -1.12 8.01 11.28
N ALA A 85 -0.25 7.27 11.98
CA ALA A 85 0.86 7.88 12.71
C ALA A 85 1.81 8.63 11.77
N ILE A 86 2.17 8.05 10.62
CA ILE A 86 3.01 8.72 9.61
C ILE A 86 2.32 9.95 9.04
N ALA A 87 1.03 9.87 8.73
CA ALA A 87 0.25 11.00 8.22
C ALA A 87 0.20 12.16 9.21
N ILE A 88 -0.06 11.88 10.49
CA ILE A 88 -0.04 12.90 11.55
C ILE A 88 1.36 13.51 11.67
N ARG A 89 2.41 12.69 11.66
CA ARG A 89 3.80 13.20 11.72
C ARG A 89 4.12 14.10 10.53
N LEU A 90 3.81 13.65 9.31
CA LEU A 90 4.04 14.43 8.09
C LEU A 90 3.26 15.74 8.13
N PHE A 91 1.99 15.71 8.55
CA PHE A 91 1.13 16.89 8.67
C PHE A 91 1.73 17.92 9.62
N LEU A 92 2.01 17.53 10.87
CA LEU A 92 2.59 18.44 11.87
C LEU A 92 3.93 19.03 11.40
N SER A 93 4.78 18.21 10.78
CA SER A 93 6.06 18.66 10.23
C SER A 93 5.92 19.58 9.02
N ASN A 94 4.90 19.42 8.16
CA ASN A 94 4.69 20.29 7.00
C ASN A 94 3.95 21.58 7.34
N THR A 95 3.03 21.57 8.31
CA THR A 95 2.25 22.75 8.69
C THR A 95 2.96 23.64 9.71
N GLY A 96 4.17 23.26 10.17
CA GLY A 96 4.94 24.02 11.15
C GLY A 96 4.27 24.09 12.53
N ILE A 97 3.31 23.19 12.79
CA ILE A 97 2.64 23.10 14.10
C ILE A 97 3.58 22.32 15.00
N GLU A 98 4.47 23.05 15.67
CA GLU A 98 5.19 22.49 16.79
C GLU A 98 4.19 22.33 17.93
N ILE A 99 3.76 21.09 18.17
CA ILE A 99 3.13 20.73 19.43
C ILE A 99 4.19 20.97 20.50
N SER A 100 4.20 22.19 21.04
CA SER A 100 5.05 22.59 22.15
C SER A 100 4.97 21.48 23.17
N LYS A 101 6.10 20.78 23.37
CA LYS A 101 6.20 19.71 24.37
C LYS A 101 6.04 20.40 25.72
N GLY A 102 4.81 20.45 26.21
CA GLY A 102 4.49 20.84 27.58
C GLY A 102 5.00 19.76 28.53
N LEU A 103 6.26 19.91 28.92
CA LEU A 103 6.87 19.39 30.14
C LEU A 103 7.86 20.43 30.65
#